data_AF-A0A847LVY9-F1
#
_entry.id   AF-A0A847LVY9-F1
#
_cell.length_a   1.000
_cell.length_b   1.000
_cell.length_c   1.000
_cell.angle_alpha   90.00
_cell.angle_beta   90.00
_cell.angle_gamma   90.00
#
_symmetry.space_group_name_H-M   'P 1'
#
loop_
_entity.id
_entity.type
_entity.pdbx_description
1 polymer ?
#
loop_
_entity_poly.entity_id
_entity_poly.type
_entity_poly.pdbx_seq_one_letter_code
_entity_poly.pdbx_strand_id
1 'polypeptide(L)'
;MVLLFLTIFPISCQLQLPQINFDEGTLEYELEEVRYKYNLPTITVAVKNNDGPPVFCSIGYRNVKDDDNYVTNNDKWHISSIAKSMTATLTAKLIEINPSLSWDLKLIDVFPEL
;
A
#
# COMPACT_ATOMS: atom_id res chain seq x y z
N MET A 1 -44.77 9.20 -25.53
CA MET A 1 -43.85 10.19 -24.96
C MET A 1 -42.69 9.42 -24.35
N VAL A 2 -41.59 9.41 -25.10
CA VAL A 2 -40.25 8.83 -24.92
C VAL A 2 -39.99 7.96 -23.68
N LEU A 3 -39.82 6.65 -23.94
CA LEU A 3 -39.02 5.73 -23.12
C LEU A 3 -37.57 6.21 -23.11
N LEU A 4 -36.99 6.41 -21.93
CA LEU A 4 -35.54 6.63 -21.76
C LEU A 4 -34.93 5.37 -21.14
N PHE A 5 -34.52 4.43 -21.99
CA PHE A 5 -33.60 3.36 -21.62
C PHE A 5 -32.21 3.98 -21.39
N LEU A 6 -31.86 4.22 -20.13
CA LEU A 6 -30.47 4.50 -19.75
C LEU A 6 -29.76 3.16 -19.59
N THR A 7 -29.18 2.66 -20.68
CA THR A 7 -28.28 1.51 -20.64
C THR A 7 -27.00 1.94 -19.90
N ILE A 8 -26.96 1.68 -18.60
CA ILE A 8 -25.70 1.60 -17.87
C ILE A 8 -24.99 0.37 -18.44
N PHE A 9 -24.03 0.60 -19.33
CA PHE A 9 -23.00 -0.39 -19.62
C PHE A 9 -22.16 -0.48 -18.34
N PRO A 10 -22.20 -1.57 -17.54
CA PRO A 10 -21.09 -1.82 -16.66
C PRO A 10 -19.93 -2.14 -17.59
N ILE A 11 -19.03 -1.19 -17.78
CA ILE A 11 -17.65 -1.53 -18.13
C ILE A 11 -17.14 -2.26 -16.89
N SER A 12 -17.48 -3.54 -16.79
CA SER A 12 -16.67 -4.52 -16.09
C SER A 12 -15.37 -4.60 -16.89
N CYS A 13 -14.52 -3.60 -16.70
CA CYS A 13 -13.10 -3.82 -16.82
C CYS A 13 -12.80 -4.80 -15.70
N GLN A 14 -12.95 -6.10 -15.98
CA GLN A 14 -12.29 -7.12 -15.20
C GLN A 14 -10.81 -6.84 -15.42
N LEU A 15 -10.23 -6.02 -14.54
CA LEU A 15 -8.84 -6.12 -14.19
C LEU A 15 -8.67 -7.53 -13.70
N GLN A 16 -8.38 -8.44 -14.64
CA GLN A 16 -7.92 -9.76 -14.33
C GLN A 16 -6.53 -9.53 -13.77
N LEU A 17 -6.50 -9.23 -12.47
CA LEU A 17 -5.25 -9.24 -11.73
C LEU A 17 -4.65 -10.61 -12.00
N PRO A 18 -3.39 -10.68 -12.46
CA PRO A 18 -2.71 -11.97 -12.56
C PRO A 18 -2.96 -12.69 -11.24
N GLN A 19 -3.40 -13.94 -11.33
CA GLN A 19 -3.59 -14.76 -10.14
C GLN A 19 -2.18 -15.08 -9.63
N ILE A 20 -1.61 -14.14 -8.89
CA ILE A 20 -0.32 -14.31 -8.23
C ILE A 20 -0.54 -15.44 -7.24
N ASN A 21 0.06 -16.59 -7.53
CA ASN A 21 0.06 -17.67 -6.57
C ASN A 21 1.01 -17.25 -5.44
N PHE A 22 0.46 -17.01 -4.25
CA PHE A 22 1.24 -16.57 -3.09
C PHE A 22 2.02 -17.71 -2.41
N ASP A 23 2.16 -18.85 -3.09
CA ASP A 23 3.13 -19.85 -2.71
C ASP A 23 4.55 -19.26 -2.84
N GLU A 24 5.37 -19.46 -1.81
CA GLU A 24 6.58 -18.67 -1.53
C GLU A 24 7.55 -18.67 -2.74
N GLY A 25 7.69 -19.83 -3.40
CA GLY A 25 8.55 -19.98 -4.59
C GLY A 25 8.02 -19.36 -5.88
N THR A 26 6.71 -19.13 -6.02
CA THR A 26 6.13 -18.49 -7.22
C THR A 26 6.26 -16.97 -7.14
N LEU A 27 6.09 -16.41 -5.93
CA LEU A 27 6.17 -14.98 -5.69
C LEU A 27 7.58 -14.42 -5.90
N GLU A 28 8.63 -15.14 -5.48
CA GLU A 28 10.02 -14.73 -5.73
C GLU A 28 10.34 -14.58 -7.21
N TYR A 29 9.93 -15.57 -8.03
CA TYR A 29 10.14 -15.55 -9.47
C TYR A 29 9.45 -14.36 -10.15
N GLU A 30 8.17 -14.14 -9.85
CA GLU A 30 7.40 -13.03 -10.41
C GLU A 30 7.98 -11.67 -10.02
N LEU A 31 8.41 -11.51 -8.77
CA LEU A 31 9.04 -10.28 -8.33
C LEU A 31 10.38 -10.05 -9.02
N GLU A 32 11.16 -11.10 -9.28
CA GLU A 32 12.45 -10.98 -9.96
C GLU A 32 12.26 -10.51 -11.41
N GLU A 33 11.23 -11.00 -12.11
CA GLU A 33 10.85 -10.48 -13.42
C GLU A 33 10.50 -8.98 -13.37
N VAL A 34 9.72 -8.54 -12.37
CA VAL A 34 9.37 -7.13 -12.16
C VAL A 34 10.61 -6.29 -11.85
N ARG A 35 11.48 -6.78 -10.97
CA ARG A 35 12.71 -6.11 -10.55
C ARG A 35 13.61 -5.86 -11.77
N TYR A 36 13.84 -6.88 -12.60
CA TYR A 36 14.61 -6.73 -13.84
C TYR A 36 13.92 -5.82 -14.85
N LYS A 37 12.61 -6.01 -15.10
CA LYS A 37 11.84 -5.25 -16.09
C LYS A 37 11.91 -3.75 -15.85
N TYR A 38 11.88 -3.32 -14.60
CA TYR A 38 11.92 -1.90 -14.22
C TYR A 38 13.30 -1.43 -13.75
N ASN A 39 14.34 -2.26 -13.91
CA ASN A 39 15.71 -1.97 -13.50
C ASN A 39 15.80 -1.49 -12.04
N LEU A 40 15.07 -2.16 -11.15
CA LEU A 40 15.05 -1.86 -9.74
C LEU A 40 16.22 -2.57 -9.05
N PRO A 41 16.95 -1.91 -8.13
CA PRO A 41 17.95 -2.60 -7.32
C PRO A 41 17.32 -3.66 -6.42
N THR A 42 16.09 -3.41 -5.97
CA THR A 42 15.38 -4.23 -4.99
C THR A 42 13.88 -3.95 -5.03
N ILE A 43 13.10 -4.93 -4.62
CA ILE A 43 11.66 -4.81 -4.39
C ILE A 43 11.27 -5.69 -3.20
N THR A 44 10.40 -5.15 -2.35
CA THR A 44 9.76 -5.87 -1.24
C THR A 44 8.25 -5.74 -1.37
N VAL A 45 7.55 -6.87 -1.18
CA VAL A 45 6.09 -6.94 -1.20
C VAL A 45 5.59 -7.64 0.07
N ALA A 46 4.48 -7.13 0.59
CA ALA A 46 3.69 -7.77 1.63
C ALA A 46 2.27 -8.01 1.11
N VAL A 47 1.79 -9.25 1.21
CA VAL A 47 0.44 -9.63 0.81
C VAL A 47 -0.31 -10.18 2.02
N LYS A 48 -1.52 -9.70 2.23
CA LYS A 48 -2.40 -10.17 3.31
C LYS A 48 -3.76 -10.53 2.72
N ASN A 49 -4.08 -11.82 2.76
CA ASN A 49 -5.43 -12.32 2.52
C ASN A 49 -6.24 -12.31 3.84
N ASN A 50 -7.55 -12.52 3.73
CA ASN A 50 -8.45 -12.59 4.89
C ASN A 50 -8.06 -13.74 5.84
N ASP A 51 -7.57 -14.84 5.27
CA ASP A 51 -7.18 -16.04 5.99
C ASP A 51 -5.64 -16.17 6.04
N GLY A 52 -5.12 -16.65 7.17
CA GLY A 52 -3.69 -16.93 7.36
C GLY A 52 -2.81 -15.72 7.67
N PRO A 53 -1.52 -15.93 7.98
CA PRO A 53 -0.56 -14.83 8.20
C PRO A 53 -0.25 -14.07 6.91
N PRO A 54 0.21 -12.80 6.99
CA PRO A 54 0.74 -12.10 5.82
C PRO A 54 1.98 -12.81 5.27
N VAL A 55 2.12 -12.78 3.94
CA VAL A 55 3.30 -13.27 3.22
C VAL A 55 4.17 -12.08 2.87
N PHE A 56 5.49 -12.22 3.05
CA PHE A 56 6.48 -11.19 2.73
C PHE A 56 7.53 -11.77 1.80
N CYS A 57 7.89 -11.03 0.75
CA CYS A 57 8.98 -11.39 -0.14
C CYS A 57 9.82 -10.15 -0.42
N SER A 58 11.15 -10.29 -0.30
CA SER A 58 12.13 -9.24 -0.55
C SER A 58 13.23 -9.80 -1.41
N ILE A 59 13.51 -9.15 -2.54
CA ILE A 59 14.51 -9.61 -3.51
C ILE A 59 15.42 -8.46 -3.96
N GLY A 60 16.61 -8.81 -4.44
CA GLY A 60 17.65 -7.88 -4.87
C GLY A 60 18.56 -7.43 -3.72
N TYR A 61 19.11 -6.22 -3.85
CA TYR A 61 20.24 -5.75 -3.07
C TYR A 61 19.94 -4.43 -2.36
N ARG A 62 20.45 -4.26 -1.13
CA ARG A 62 20.30 -2.99 -0.38
C ARG A 62 21.01 -1.82 -1.06
N ASN A 63 22.08 -2.10 -1.80
CA ASN A 63 22.79 -1.10 -2.58
C ASN A 63 23.30 -1.70 -3.91
N VAL A 64 23.53 -0.85 -4.91
CA VAL A 64 23.94 -1.25 -6.28
C VAL A 64 25.44 -1.51 -6.47
N LYS A 65 26.24 -1.35 -5.42
CA LYS A 65 27.71 -1.45 -5.44
C LYS A 65 28.23 -2.67 -4.68
N ASP A 66 27.35 -3.41 -4.03
CA ASP A 66 27.67 -4.47 -3.07
C ASP A 66 26.74 -5.66 -3.34
N ASP A 67 27.20 -6.52 -4.23
CA ASP A 67 26.44 -7.65 -4.77
C ASP A 67 26.24 -8.78 -3.74
N ASP A 68 26.84 -8.68 -2.55
CA ASP A 68 26.64 -9.64 -1.45
C ASP A 68 25.65 -9.13 -0.40
N ASN A 69 25.09 -7.93 -0.59
CA ASN A 69 24.24 -7.26 0.38
C ASN A 69 22.75 -7.41 0.05
N TYR A 70 22.28 -8.66 0.11
CA TYR A 70 20.89 -9.02 -0.17
C TYR A 70 19.92 -8.41 0.83
N VAL A 71 18.77 -7.94 0.32
CA VAL A 71 17.68 -7.50 1.19
C VAL A 71 17.06 -8.67 1.94
N THR A 72 16.37 -8.36 3.04
CA THR A 72 15.61 -9.32 3.84
C THR A 72 14.24 -8.75 4.18
N ASN A 73 13.30 -9.62 4.54
CA ASN A 73 11.98 -9.20 5.04
C ASN A 73 12.03 -8.36 6.34
N ASN A 74 13.19 -8.24 6.98
CA ASN A 74 13.41 -7.41 8.18
C ASN A 74 13.99 -6.03 7.86
N ASP A 75 14.29 -5.71 6.61
CA ASP A 75 14.82 -4.40 6.24
C ASP A 75 13.79 -3.29 6.44
N LYS A 76 14.31 -2.13 6.87
CA LYS A 76 13.49 -0.94 7.09
C LYS A 76 13.52 -0.05 5.86
N TRP A 77 12.33 0.30 5.39
CA TRP A 77 12.14 1.16 4.21
C TRP A 77 11.56 2.51 4.61
N HIS A 78 11.99 3.56 3.93
CA HIS A 78 11.36 4.86 4.05
C HIS A 78 10.04 4.88 3.27
N ILE A 79 8.91 4.71 3.97
CA ILE A 79 7.58 4.60 3.36
C ILE A 79 7.01 5.93 2.84
N SER A 80 7.71 7.05 3.08
CA SER A 80 7.39 8.37 2.52
C SER A 80 5.93 8.78 2.79
N SER A 81 5.20 9.28 1.80
CA SER A 81 3.80 9.75 1.96
C SER A 81 2.81 8.70 2.49
N ILE A 82 3.14 7.40 2.52
CA ILE A 82 2.33 6.39 3.22
C ILE A 82 2.17 6.75 4.71
N ALA A 83 3.15 7.45 5.30
CA ALA A 83 3.06 7.95 6.67
C ALA A 83 1.81 8.83 6.93
N LYS A 84 1.27 9.50 5.90
CA LYS A 84 0.04 10.30 6.04
C LYS A 84 -1.16 9.47 6.45
N SER A 85 -1.28 8.24 5.94
CA SER A 85 -2.36 7.32 6.33
C SER A 85 -2.25 6.92 7.80
N MET A 86 -1.03 6.76 8.31
CA MET A 86 -0.78 6.50 9.73
C MET A 86 -1.18 7.71 10.59
N THR A 87 -0.80 8.93 10.20
CA THR A 87 -1.21 10.16 10.88
C THR A 87 -2.72 10.33 10.87
N ALA A 88 -3.38 10.14 9.73
CA ALA A 88 -4.83 10.23 9.61
C ALA A 88 -5.54 9.21 10.52
N THR A 89 -5.03 7.98 10.59
CA THR A 89 -5.56 6.94 11.47
C THR A 89 -5.42 7.35 12.94
N LEU A 90 -4.25 7.84 13.34
CA LEU A 90 -4.02 8.31 14.70
C LEU A 90 -4.95 9.48 15.06
N THR A 91 -5.10 10.45 14.15
CA THR A 91 -6.04 11.57 14.33
C THR A 91 -7.48 11.09 14.50
N ALA A 92 -7.94 10.13 13.69
CA ALA A 92 -9.27 9.55 13.85
C ALA A 92 -9.44 8.88 15.22
N LYS A 93 -8.47 8.07 15.65
CA LYS A 93 -8.48 7.43 16.98
C LYS A 93 -8.49 8.47 18.11
N LEU A 94 -7.77 9.58 17.96
CA LEU A 94 -7.77 10.67 18.94
C LEU A 94 -9.13 11.35 19.04
N ILE A 95 -9.80 11.61 17.92
CA ILE A 95 -11.16 12.18 17.88
C ILE A 95 -12.16 11.22 18.55
N GLU A 96 -12.05 9.91 18.30
CA GLU A 96 -12.94 8.91 18.92
C GLU A 96 -12.84 8.86 20.45
N ILE A 97 -11.63 9.00 21.01
CA ILE A 97 -11.40 8.84 22.45
C ILE A 97 -11.44 10.17 23.23
N ASN A 98 -11.35 11.31 22.55
CA ASN A 98 -11.28 12.63 23.17
C ASN A 98 -12.53 13.45 22.79
N PRO A 99 -13.48 13.66 23.72
CA PRO A 99 -14.71 14.40 23.44
C PRO A 99 -14.48 15.89 23.13
N SER A 100 -13.30 16.43 23.43
CA SER A 100 -12.93 17.82 23.10
C SER A 100 -12.46 17.99 21.66
N LEU A 101 -12.27 16.91 20.91
CA LEU A 101 -11.88 16.93 19.50
C LEU A 101 -13.06 16.52 18.62
N SER A 102 -13.19 17.17 17.47
CA SER A 102 -14.19 16.82 16.46
C SER A 102 -13.63 17.06 15.06
N TRP A 103 -14.22 16.42 14.05
CA TRP A 103 -13.85 16.66 12.65
C TRP A 103 -14.13 18.09 12.17
N ASP A 104 -15.06 18.79 12.84
CA ASP A 104 -15.44 20.18 12.54
C ASP A 104 -14.62 21.21 13.33
N LEU A 105 -13.72 20.76 14.22
CA LEU A 105 -12.85 21.64 15.00
C LEU A 105 -11.97 22.46 14.05
N LYS A 106 -12.04 23.78 14.15
CA LYS A 106 -11.27 24.66 13.26
C LYS A 106 -9.86 24.83 13.78
N LEU A 107 -8.93 24.99 12.84
CA LEU A 107 -7.54 25.22 13.19
C LEU A 107 -7.36 26.49 14.04
N ILE A 108 -8.09 27.57 13.74
CA ILE A 108 -8.04 28.84 14.49
C ILE A 108 -8.54 28.71 15.94
N ASP A 109 -9.40 27.74 16.23
CA ASP A 109 -9.89 27.50 17.59
C ASP A 109 -8.81 26.82 18.46
N VAL A 110 -7.84 26.15 17.83
CA VAL A 110 -6.74 25.43 18.50
C VAL A 110 -5.43 26.22 18.46
N PHE A 111 -5.16 26.91 17.36
CA PHE A 111 -3.98 27.75 17.10
C PHE A 111 -4.45 29.16 16.72
N PRO A 112 -4.82 30.00 17.69
CA PRO A 112 -5.40 31.32 17.45
C PRO A 112 -4.46 32.32 16.76
N GLU A 113 -3.17 32.00 16.67
CA GLU A 113 -2.11 32.83 16.09
C GLU A 113 -1.93 32.66 14.57
N LEU A 114 -2.56 31.65 13.96
CA LEU A 114 -2.52 31.39 12.52
C LEU A 114 -3.50 32.29 11.75
#